data_AF-A0A2T2SFB2-F1
#
_entry.id   AF-A0A2T2SFB2-F1
#
_cell.length_a   1.000
_cell.length_b   1.000
_cell.length_c   1.000
_cell.angle_alpha   90.00
_cell.angle_beta   90.00
_cell.angle_gamma   90.00
#
_symmetry.space_group_name_H-M   'P 1'
#
loop_
_entity.id
_entity.type
_entity.pdbx_description
1 polymer ?
#
loop_
_entity_poly.entity_id
_entity_poly.type
_entity_poly.pdbx_seq_one_letter_code
_entity_poly.pdbx_strand_id
1 'polypeptide(L)'
;MFENVPPNEYDRLDIESARLLSIIDEQAIFQTSEGLRRLGEGDRVYLGRIVEVDPVEGRVVARLNRGGVIDRVERTLRRESPLQQVEGQE
;
A
#
# COMPACT_ATOMS: atom_id res chain seq x y z
N MET A 1 10.58 -0.34 -26.81
CA MET A 1 9.12 -0.38 -26.60
C MET A 1 8.91 -0.53 -25.11
N PHE A 2 8.21 0.40 -24.48
CA PHE A 2 7.68 0.13 -23.14
C PHE A 2 6.52 -0.84 -23.34
N GLU A 3 6.59 -2.03 -22.72
CA GLU A 3 5.46 -2.96 -22.73
C GLU A 3 4.28 -2.25 -22.06
N ASN A 4 3.09 -2.33 -22.67
CA ASN A 4 1.89 -1.73 -22.08
C ASN A 4 1.64 -2.35 -20.71
N VAL A 5 1.46 -1.52 -19.68
CA VAL A 5 1.08 -1.99 -18.35
C VAL A 5 -0.29 -2.65 -18.44
N PRO A 6 -0.44 -3.92 -18.05
CA PRO A 6 -1.70 -4.64 -18.18
C PRO A 6 -2.75 -4.01 -17.26
N PRO A 7 -4.03 -3.93 -17.67
CA PRO A 7 -5.09 -3.39 -16.82
C PRO A 7 -5.30 -4.25 -15.57
N ASN A 8 -5.92 -3.66 -14.53
CA ASN A 8 -6.22 -4.35 -13.28
C ASN A 8 -7.48 -5.24 -13.38
N GLU A 9 -7.43 -6.29 -14.22
CA GLU A 9 -8.60 -7.14 -14.53
C GLU A 9 -9.12 -7.96 -13.33
N TYR A 10 -8.24 -8.22 -12.36
CA TYR A 10 -8.58 -8.99 -11.15
C TYR A 10 -8.91 -8.11 -9.96
N ASP A 11 -9.06 -6.81 -10.20
CA ASP A 11 -9.44 -5.84 -9.18
C ASP A 11 -8.54 -5.96 -7.93
N ARG A 12 -7.23 -6.06 -8.15
CA ARG A 12 -6.24 -6.19 -7.07
C ARG A 12 -6.00 -4.83 -6.43
N LEU A 13 -5.56 -4.84 -5.18
CA LEU A 13 -5.17 -3.60 -4.52
C LEU A 13 -4.07 -2.90 -5.34
N ASP A 14 -4.32 -1.66 -5.74
CA ASP A 14 -3.28 -0.76 -6.22
C ASP A 14 -2.55 -0.17 -5.00
N ILE A 15 -1.40 -0.75 -4.66
CA ILE A 15 -0.64 -0.33 -3.46
C ILE A 15 -0.10 1.11 -3.59
N GLU A 16 0.06 1.59 -4.83
CA GLU A 16 0.55 2.95 -5.11
C GLU A 16 -0.49 4.00 -4.69
N SER A 17 -1.78 3.72 -4.85
CA SER A 17 -2.85 4.65 -4.48
C SER A 17 -3.48 4.33 -3.11
N ALA A 18 -3.25 3.12 -2.58
CA ALA A 18 -3.82 2.69 -1.32
C ALA A 18 -3.19 3.38 -0.09
N ARG A 19 -4.02 3.68 0.90
CA ARG A 19 -3.59 4.21 2.20
C ARG A 19 -3.48 3.08 3.23
N LEU A 20 -2.29 2.87 3.79
CA LEU A 20 -2.11 1.96 4.93
C LEU A 20 -2.71 2.59 6.19
N LEU A 21 -3.62 1.88 6.85
CA LEU A 21 -4.29 2.33 8.07
C LEU A 21 -3.73 1.69 9.33
N SER A 22 -3.42 0.40 9.28
CA SER A 22 -2.92 -0.36 10.43
C SER A 22 -2.22 -1.64 9.99
N ILE A 23 -1.45 -2.25 10.89
CA ILE A 23 -0.90 -3.60 10.74
C ILE A 23 -1.28 -4.37 11.99
N ILE A 24 -1.97 -5.51 11.84
CA ILE A 24 -2.45 -6.36 12.93
C ILE A 24 -2.11 -7.80 12.56
N ASP A 25 -1.42 -8.52 13.45
CA ASP A 25 -1.08 -9.95 13.24
C ASP A 25 -0.39 -10.19 11.88
N GLU A 26 0.61 -9.36 11.55
CA GLU A 26 1.34 -9.40 10.27
C GLU A 26 0.45 -9.17 9.02
N GLN A 27 -0.78 -8.67 9.21
CA GLN A 27 -1.70 -8.27 8.14
C GLN A 27 -1.82 -6.76 8.06
N ALA A 28 -1.51 -6.22 6.88
CA ALA A 28 -1.67 -4.81 6.56
C ALA A 28 -3.12 -4.50 6.16
N ILE A 29 -3.71 -3.48 6.78
CA ILE A 29 -5.06 -3.01 6.49
C ILE A 29 -4.99 -1.74 5.65
N PHE A 30 -5.49 -1.81 4.42
CA PHE A 30 -5.51 -0.72 3.46
C PHE A 30 -6.91 -0.16 3.27
N GLN A 31 -7.01 1.16 3.18
CA GLN A 31 -8.20 1.86 2.67
C GLN A 31 -8.11 1.98 1.15
N THR A 32 -9.21 1.63 0.49
CA THR A 32 -9.43 1.76 -0.96
C THR A 32 -10.75 2.46 -1.22
N SER A 33 -11.00 2.83 -2.48
CA SER A 33 -12.30 3.39 -2.90
C SER A 33 -13.47 2.44 -2.67
N GLU A 34 -13.23 1.13 -2.64
CA GLU A 34 -14.26 0.09 -2.47
C GLU A 34 -14.42 -0.37 -1.01
N GLY A 35 -13.58 0.13 -0.10
CA GLY A 35 -13.59 -0.25 1.32
C GLY A 35 -12.21 -0.70 1.83
N LEU A 36 -12.22 -1.55 2.85
CA LEU A 36 -11.00 -2.03 3.50
C LEU A 36 -10.52 -3.34 2.88
N ARG A 37 -9.22 -3.44 2.62
CA ARG A 37 -8.56 -4.69 2.22
C ARG A 37 -7.47 -5.06 3.19
N ARG A 38 -7.32 -6.37 3.44
CA ARG A 38 -6.28 -6.93 4.31
C ARG A 38 -5.34 -7.75 3.45
N LEU A 39 -4.04 -7.55 3.60
CA LEU A 39 -3.01 -8.28 2.86
C LEU A 39 -1.84 -8.61 3.78
N GLY A 40 -1.34 -9.83 3.67
CA GLY A 40 -0.12 -10.28 4.31
C GLY A 40 1.03 -10.42 3.33
N GLU A 41 2.17 -10.86 3.84
CA GLU A 41 3.31 -11.22 2.99
C GLU A 41 2.92 -12.31 1.98
N GLY A 42 3.31 -12.10 0.73
CA GLY A 42 3.04 -13.02 -0.36
C GLY A 42 1.74 -12.79 -1.11
N ASP A 43 0.80 -11.99 -0.58
CA ASP A 43 -0.46 -11.68 -1.25
C ASP A 43 -0.27 -10.87 -2.53
N ARG A 44 -1.15 -11.11 -3.51
CA ARG A 44 -1.11 -10.45 -4.81
C ARG A 44 -1.68 -9.03 -4.72
N VAL A 45 -0.93 -8.08 -5.27
CA VAL A 45 -1.38 -6.71 -5.53
C VAL A 45 -1.38 -6.46 -7.03
N TYR A 46 -1.93 -5.34 -7.46
CA TYR A 46 -1.84 -4.96 -8.86
C TYR A 46 -0.38 -4.87 -9.27
N LEU A 47 -0.04 -5.54 -10.39
CA LEU A 47 1.32 -5.64 -10.94
C LEU A 47 2.36 -6.34 -10.04
N GLY A 48 1.97 -7.02 -8.97
CA GLY A 48 2.99 -7.60 -8.08
C GLY A 48 2.46 -8.36 -6.88
N ARG A 49 3.27 -8.35 -5.81
CA ARG A 49 2.91 -8.96 -4.52
C ARG A 49 3.54 -8.22 -3.36
N ILE A 50 2.95 -8.36 -2.18
CA ILE A 50 3.58 -7.98 -0.91
C ILE A 50 4.76 -8.90 -0.67
N VAL A 51 5.90 -8.32 -0.30
CA VAL A 51 7.16 -9.04 -0.02
C VAL A 51 7.67 -8.82 1.39
N GLU A 52 7.08 -7.89 2.15
CA GLU A 52 7.45 -7.60 3.53
C GLU A 52 6.27 -6.90 4.21
N VAL A 53 5.90 -7.34 5.41
CA VAL A 53 5.02 -6.62 6.34
C VAL A 53 5.76 -6.50 7.66
N ASP A 54 6.11 -5.27 8.03
CA ASP A 54 6.84 -4.97 9.26
C ASP A 54 5.94 -4.19 10.23
N PRO A 55 5.36 -4.86 11.24
CA PRO A 55 4.52 -4.19 12.24
C PRO A 55 5.31 -3.29 13.19
N VAL A 56 6.61 -3.53 13.36
CA VAL A 56 7.47 -2.76 14.27
C VAL A 56 7.73 -1.37 13.68
N GLU A 57 8.10 -1.32 12.41
CA GLU A 57 8.33 -0.08 11.67
C GLU A 57 7.03 0.51 11.10
N GLY A 58 5.90 -0.22 11.19
CA GLY A 58 4.64 0.20 10.61
C GLY A 58 4.70 0.30 9.09
N ARG A 59 5.42 -0.62 8.45
CA ARG A 59 5.86 -0.55 7.04
C ARG A 59 5.39 -1.78 6.27
N VAL A 60 5.00 -1.58 5.02
CA VAL A 60 4.63 -2.65 4.08
C VAL A 60 5.34 -2.40 2.76
N VAL A 61 5.90 -3.45 2.18
CA VAL A 61 6.62 -3.38 0.91
C VAL A 61 5.98 -4.31 -0.10
N ALA A 62 5.72 -3.78 -1.30
CA ALA A 62 5.41 -4.57 -2.47
C ALA A 62 6.54 -4.52 -3.50
N ARG A 63 6.69 -5.63 -4.22
CA ARG A 63 7.50 -5.70 -5.43
C ARG A 63 6.58 -5.77 -6.63
N LEU A 64 6.70 -4.78 -7.52
CA LEU A 64 5.87 -4.63 -8.71
C LEU A 64 6.70 -4.91 -9.98
N ASN A 65 6.06 -5.39 -11.04
CA ASN A 65 6.61 -5.50 -12.38
C ASN A 65 5.72 -4.71 -13.36
N ARG A 66 6.27 -3.60 -13.88
CA ARG A 66 5.61 -2.74 -14.85
C ARG A 66 6.25 -2.96 -16.22
N GLY A 67 5.75 -3.94 -16.97
CA GLY A 67 6.20 -4.19 -18.34
C GLY A 67 7.71 -4.40 -18.45
N GLY A 68 8.27 -5.24 -17.57
CA GLY A 68 9.70 -5.56 -17.52
C GLY A 68 10.53 -4.76 -16.52
N VAL A 69 10.01 -3.66 -15.98
CA VAL A 69 10.69 -2.87 -14.93
C VAL A 69 10.22 -3.32 -13.55
N ILE A 70 11.16 -3.79 -12.72
CA ILE A 70 10.90 -4.14 -11.33
C ILE A 70 10.98 -2.90 -10.45
N ASP A 71 9.94 -2.68 -9.65
CA ASP A 71 9.85 -1.56 -8.72
C ASP A 71 9.56 -2.03 -7.29
N ARG A 72 10.04 -1.30 -6.28
CA ARG A 72 9.80 -1.57 -4.86
C ARG A 72 9.00 -0.40 -4.28
N VAL A 73 7.74 -0.66 -3.97
CA VAL A 73 6.82 0.35 -3.42
C VAL A 73 6.63 0.10 -1.94
N GLU A 74 6.77 1.16 -1.15
CA GLU A 74 6.66 1.12 0.30
C GLU A 74 5.48 1.97 0.80
N ARG A 75 4.70 1.43 1.73
CA ARG A 75 3.67 2.18 2.46
C ARG A 75 3.95 2.12 3.95
N THR A 76 3.88 3.27 4.61
CA THR A 76 4.09 3.40 6.04
C THR A 76 2.85 3.95 6.71
N LEU A 77 2.66 3.59 7.99
CA LEU A 77 1.64 4.19 8.82
C LEU A 77 1.94 5.68 8.92
N ARG A 78 1.03 6.51 8.42
CA ARG A 78 1.11 7.95 8.65
C ARG A 78 0.94 8.17 10.14
N ARG A 79 2.02 8.53 10.83
CA ARG A 79 1.93 9.14 12.14
C ARG A 79 1.19 10.45 11.94
N GLU A 80 -0.01 10.55 12.50
CA GLU A 80 -0.76 11.80 12.51
C GLU A 80 0.14 12.84 13.17
N SER A 81 0.69 13.78 12.39
CA SER A 81 1.49 14.87 12.95
C SER A 81 0.55 15.67 13.86
N PRO A 82 0.80 15.78 15.18
CA PRO A 82 -0.08 16.51 16.10
C PRO A 82 -0.12 18.03 15.86
N LEU A 83 0.51 18.54 14.79
CA LEU A 83 0.68 19.98 14.54
C LEU A 83 -0.42 20.62 13.68
N GLN A 84 -1.50 19.91 13.34
CA GLN A 84 -2.63 20.51 12.59
C GLN A 84 -3.85 20.82 13.47
N GLN A 85 -3.67 20.93 14.80
CA GLN A 85 -4.75 21.30 15.73
C GLN A 85 -4.46 22.59 16.51
N VAL A 86 -3.84 23.60 15.88
CA VAL A 86 -3.69 24.94 16.49
C VAL A 86 -3.78 26.08 15.46
N GLU A 87 -4.66 26.01 14.46
CA GLU A 87 -4.99 27.21 13.69
C GLU A 87 -6.50 27.29 13.49
N GLY A 88 -7.14 28.25 14.17
CA GLY A 88 -8.54 28.58 13.95
C GLY A 88 -9.40 28.71 15.20
N GLN A 89 -8.95 29.43 16.23
CA GLN A 89 -9.84 30.13 17.16
C GLN A 89 -9.17 31.45 17.55
N GLU A 90 -9.39 32.48 16.74
CA GLU A 90 -9.30 33.89 17.12
C GLU A 90 -10.64 34.56 16.78
#